data_AF-A0A3D2GTU4-F1
#
_entry.id   AF-A0A3D2GTU4-F1
#
_cell.length_a   1.000
_cell.length_b   1.000
_cell.length_c   1.000
_cell.angle_alpha   90.00
_cell.angle_beta   90.00
_cell.angle_gamma   90.00
#
_symmetry.space_group_name_H-M   'P 1'
#
loop_
_entity.id
_entity.type
_entity.pdbx_description
1 polymer ?
#
loop_
_entity_poly.entity_id
_entity_poly.type
_entity_poly.pdbx_seq_one_letter_code
_entity_poly.pdbx_strand_id
1 'polypeptide(L)'
;MLKKLFIFLSFCSFVQASIIPDPGADLYPGIHKVDNELYWAPMAKHPGLFLVMERVTRRNLDLWCQYARIQHQFAEKDSRKTTRKNEAGQVLPPLPPLAGIHHFELVLEDSKSDKISLNHNEVWVAYITSDEAPQHIPDYMKNYSNGKGFPFAQSIKMFVTIASSKEALLTSHMGISYSVESTFQKRPPQISMDLHSFGAQVMRRRNPERRFMMNAPVFGMARILIKALPPRSVFVGTIEMRKHMLEGISISFDEFRKKDLNSEKDEFDFKMFRNPYLSPLSEKGDSEEFLGLMKDHPPLLSFGDGDGVAIKDHVTIYKPGEDHSVWMSIEKGNPSYEWLFTEPFQAAQRTYFVLTRLDALADAVPVA
;
A
#
# COMPACT_ATOMS: atom_id res chain seq x y z
N MET A 1 -72.09 -5.51 -18.02
CA MET A 1 -70.98 -5.13 -17.10
C MET A 1 -69.73 -5.91 -17.48
N LEU A 2 -68.81 -5.32 -18.26
CA LEU A 2 -67.51 -5.91 -18.57
C LEU A 2 -66.42 -5.08 -17.87
N LYS A 3 -65.74 -5.65 -16.88
CA LYS A 3 -64.56 -5.03 -16.23
C LYS A 3 -63.34 -5.28 -17.11
N LYS A 4 -62.77 -4.22 -17.69
CA LYS A 4 -61.48 -4.26 -18.41
C LYS A 4 -60.34 -4.36 -17.39
N LEU A 5 -59.60 -5.46 -17.44
CA LEU A 5 -58.36 -5.68 -16.69
C LEU A 5 -57.20 -5.06 -17.49
N PHE A 6 -56.64 -3.94 -17.02
CA PHE A 6 -55.42 -3.36 -17.58
C PHE A 6 -54.21 -4.05 -16.95
N ILE A 7 -53.55 -4.93 -17.69
CA ILE A 7 -52.24 -5.50 -17.33
C ILE A 7 -51.20 -4.49 -17.80
N PHE A 8 -50.64 -3.71 -16.86
CA PHE A 8 -49.43 -2.92 -17.12
C PHE A 8 -48.24 -3.90 -17.17
N LEU A 9 -47.84 -4.28 -18.39
CA LEU A 9 -46.55 -4.92 -18.64
C LEU A 9 -45.46 -3.86 -18.39
N SER A 10 -44.98 -3.79 -17.16
CA SER A 10 -43.79 -3.02 -16.82
C SER A 10 -42.59 -3.69 -17.49
N PHE A 11 -42.17 -3.15 -18.64
CA PHE A 11 -40.91 -3.53 -19.26
C PHE A 11 -39.77 -3.00 -18.39
N CYS A 12 -39.30 -3.83 -17.44
CA CYS A 12 -38.01 -3.63 -16.79
C CYS A 12 -36.93 -3.73 -17.87
N SER A 13 -36.55 -2.59 -18.43
CA SER A 13 -35.37 -2.49 -19.28
C SER A 13 -34.15 -2.67 -18.37
N PHE A 14 -33.64 -3.89 -18.27
CA PHE A 14 -32.35 -4.14 -17.64
C PHE A 14 -31.29 -3.51 -18.55
N VAL A 15 -30.84 -2.30 -18.19
CA VAL A 15 -29.63 -1.74 -18.76
C VAL A 15 -28.49 -2.62 -18.25
N GLN A 16 -28.11 -3.63 -19.03
CA GLN A 16 -26.87 -4.36 -18.81
C GLN A 16 -25.75 -3.36 -19.06
N ALA A 17 -25.15 -2.84 -17.98
CA ALA A 17 -23.90 -2.12 -18.09
C ALA A 17 -22.90 -3.04 -18.80
N SER A 18 -22.40 -2.60 -19.95
CA SER A 18 -21.46 -3.39 -20.73
C SER A 18 -20.16 -3.51 -19.94
N ILE A 19 -19.77 -4.76 -19.63
CA ILE A 19 -18.46 -5.04 -19.06
C ILE A 19 -17.43 -4.69 -20.13
N ILE A 20 -16.58 -3.71 -19.84
CA ILE A 20 -15.53 -3.29 -20.78
C ILE A 20 -14.40 -4.30 -20.63
N PRO A 21 -13.95 -4.99 -21.70
CA PRO A 21 -12.81 -5.88 -21.61
C PRO A 21 -11.55 -5.12 -21.17
N ASP A 22 -10.73 -5.73 -20.31
CA ASP A 22 -9.45 -5.14 -19.97
C ASP A 22 -8.44 -5.36 -21.11
N PRO A 23 -7.58 -4.38 -21.44
CA PRO A 23 -6.61 -4.51 -22.51
C PRO A 23 -5.63 -5.68 -22.36
N GLY A 24 -5.32 -6.09 -21.12
CA GLY A 24 -4.45 -7.23 -20.80
C GLY A 24 -5.19 -8.40 -20.17
N ALA A 25 -6.44 -8.66 -20.56
CA ALA A 25 -7.25 -9.75 -20.00
C ALA A 25 -6.62 -11.15 -20.19
N ASP A 26 -5.81 -11.31 -21.24
CA ASP A 26 -5.06 -12.50 -21.61
C ASP A 26 -3.80 -12.73 -20.75
N LEU A 27 -3.27 -11.69 -20.09
CA LEU A 27 -2.07 -11.79 -19.27
C LEU A 27 -2.27 -12.71 -18.04
N TYR A 28 -3.48 -12.71 -17.46
CA TYR A 28 -3.80 -13.45 -16.23
C TYR A 28 -5.19 -14.08 -16.31
N PRO A 29 -5.33 -15.23 -16.99
CA PRO A 29 -6.64 -15.86 -17.22
C PRO A 29 -7.30 -16.39 -15.94
N GLY A 30 -6.54 -16.65 -14.87
CA GLY A 30 -7.07 -17.05 -13.56
C GLY A 30 -7.74 -15.93 -12.75
N ILE A 31 -7.74 -14.69 -13.26
CA ILE A 31 -8.46 -13.56 -12.65
C ILE A 31 -9.85 -13.44 -13.26
N HIS A 32 -10.86 -13.53 -12.39
CA HIS A 32 -12.25 -13.30 -12.72
C HIS A 32 -12.59 -11.81 -12.57
N LYS A 33 -13.08 -11.20 -13.66
CA LYS A 33 -13.64 -9.85 -13.65
C LYS A 33 -15.15 -9.95 -13.52
N VAL A 34 -15.70 -9.45 -12.41
CA VAL A 34 -17.16 -9.41 -12.20
C VAL A 34 -17.74 -8.22 -12.97
N ASP A 35 -17.12 -7.05 -12.80
CA ASP A 35 -17.40 -5.84 -13.57
C ASP A 35 -16.17 -4.92 -13.59
N ASN A 36 -16.34 -3.64 -13.93
CA ASN A 36 -15.24 -2.68 -14.01
C ASN A 36 -14.68 -2.24 -12.64
N GLU A 37 -15.31 -2.64 -11.55
CA GLU A 37 -15.05 -2.24 -10.17
C GLU A 37 -14.71 -3.43 -9.27
N LEU A 38 -14.82 -4.68 -9.73
CA LEU A 38 -14.55 -5.86 -8.91
C LEU A 38 -13.85 -6.99 -9.67
N TYR A 39 -12.74 -7.43 -9.09
CA TYR A 39 -11.94 -8.58 -9.52
C TYR A 39 -11.78 -9.58 -8.38
N TRP A 40 -11.68 -10.86 -8.70
CA TRP A 40 -11.30 -11.87 -7.72
C TRP A 40 -10.56 -13.06 -8.36
N ALA A 41 -9.87 -13.84 -7.52
CA ALA A 41 -9.25 -15.10 -7.88
C ALA A 41 -9.13 -16.03 -6.66
N PRO A 42 -9.26 -17.37 -6.82
CA PRO A 42 -8.98 -18.31 -5.75
C PRO A 42 -7.46 -18.40 -5.45
N MET A 43 -7.10 -18.62 -4.18
CA MET A 43 -5.69 -18.80 -3.79
C MET A 43 -5.25 -20.26 -3.93
N ALA A 44 -4.34 -20.53 -4.87
CA ALA A 44 -3.84 -21.89 -5.13
C ALA A 44 -3.23 -22.59 -3.90
N LYS A 45 -2.46 -21.84 -3.10
CA LYS A 45 -1.75 -22.37 -1.91
C LYS A 45 -2.62 -22.44 -0.66
N HIS A 46 -3.80 -21.81 -0.68
CA HIS A 46 -4.66 -21.67 0.49
C HIS A 46 -6.13 -21.94 0.10
N PRO A 47 -6.51 -23.23 -0.03
CA PRO A 47 -7.89 -23.60 -0.36
C PRO A 47 -8.89 -22.95 0.61
N GLY A 48 -9.98 -22.42 0.05
CA GLY A 48 -11.01 -21.69 0.81
C GLY A 48 -10.69 -20.21 1.07
N LEU A 49 -9.57 -19.70 0.55
CA LEU A 49 -9.28 -18.27 0.52
C LEU A 49 -9.32 -17.71 -0.90
N PHE A 50 -9.78 -16.48 -0.99
CA PHE A 50 -9.97 -15.75 -2.23
C PHE A 50 -9.29 -14.39 -2.14
N LEU A 51 -8.65 -14.00 -3.23
CA LEU A 51 -8.12 -12.66 -3.46
C LEU A 51 -9.22 -11.84 -4.12
N VAL A 52 -9.46 -10.63 -3.62
CA VAL A 52 -10.49 -9.72 -4.13
C VAL A 52 -9.88 -8.34 -4.26
N MET A 53 -10.24 -7.61 -5.31
CA MET A 53 -9.84 -6.23 -5.51
C MET A 53 -11.05 -5.43 -5.96
N GLU A 54 -11.53 -4.56 -5.06
CA GLU A 54 -12.72 -3.75 -5.27
C GLU A 54 -12.34 -2.28 -5.37
N ARG A 55 -12.94 -1.58 -6.34
CA ARG A 55 -12.76 -0.15 -6.53
C ARG A 55 -13.50 0.60 -5.43
N VAL A 56 -12.83 1.60 -4.85
CA VAL A 56 -13.47 2.57 -3.99
C VAL A 56 -14.20 3.59 -4.86
N THR A 57 -15.51 3.65 -4.68
CA THR A 57 -16.41 4.59 -5.36
C THR A 57 -17.22 5.36 -4.32
N ARG A 58 -17.93 6.41 -4.74
CA ARG A 58 -18.82 7.14 -3.82
C ARG A 58 -19.87 6.26 -3.16
N ARG A 59 -20.25 5.14 -3.79
CA ARG A 59 -21.23 4.19 -3.24
C ARG A 59 -20.69 3.45 -2.01
N ASN A 60 -19.45 2.97 -2.06
CA ASN A 60 -18.87 2.12 -1.02
C ASN A 60 -17.82 2.82 -0.12
N LEU A 61 -17.44 4.07 -0.43
CA LEU A 61 -16.43 4.82 0.32
C LEU A 61 -16.74 4.94 1.80
N ASP A 62 -17.98 5.29 2.18
CA ASP A 62 -18.36 5.43 3.58
C ASP A 62 -18.25 4.11 4.35
N LEU A 63 -18.54 2.98 3.69
CA LEU A 63 -18.39 1.65 4.29
C LEU A 63 -16.92 1.30 4.51
N TRP A 64 -16.06 1.61 3.54
CA TRP A 64 -14.61 1.42 3.69
C TRP A 64 -14.02 2.33 4.77
N CYS A 65 -14.40 3.60 4.83
CA CYS A 65 -14.00 4.52 5.91
C CYS A 65 -14.43 3.96 7.28
N GLN A 66 -15.67 3.47 7.39
CA GLN A 66 -16.17 2.88 8.63
C GLN A 66 -15.39 1.62 9.01
N TYR A 67 -15.09 0.76 8.03
CA TYR A 67 -14.25 -0.42 8.23
C TYR A 67 -12.86 -0.04 8.76
N ALA A 68 -12.17 0.89 8.09
CA ALA A 68 -10.85 1.37 8.49
C ALA A 68 -10.82 1.93 9.92
N ARG A 69 -11.80 2.78 10.28
CA ARG A 69 -11.92 3.35 11.63
C ARG A 69 -12.07 2.28 12.70
N ILE A 70 -12.90 1.27 12.46
CA ILE A 70 -13.11 0.18 13.43
C ILE A 70 -11.83 -0.66 13.57
N GLN A 71 -11.18 -1.02 12.46
CA GLN A 71 -9.90 -1.71 12.48
C GLN A 71 -8.85 -0.93 13.28
N HIS A 72 -8.78 0.40 13.07
CA HIS A 72 -7.85 1.27 13.79
C HIS A 72 -8.16 1.32 15.30
N GLN A 73 -9.40 1.55 15.69
CA GLN A 73 -9.81 1.59 17.10
C GLN A 73 -9.51 0.30 17.84
N PHE A 74 -9.70 -0.85 17.20
CA PHE A 74 -9.35 -2.14 17.80
C PHE A 74 -7.83 -2.31 17.91
N ALA A 75 -7.07 -1.94 16.88
CA ALA A 75 -5.61 -1.99 16.93
C ALA A 75 -5.02 -1.10 18.04
N GLU A 76 -5.57 0.10 18.24
CA GLU A 76 -5.18 0.98 19.35
C GLU A 76 -5.53 0.40 20.73
N LYS A 77 -6.69 -0.26 20.85
CA LYS A 77 -7.09 -0.90 22.12
C LYS A 77 -6.20 -2.09 22.44
N ASP A 78 -5.77 -2.86 21.44
CA ASP A 78 -4.93 -4.03 21.61
C ASP A 78 -3.47 -3.66 21.91
N SER A 79 -2.92 -2.63 21.24
CA SER A 79 -1.57 -2.13 21.48
C SER A 79 -1.37 -1.58 22.89
N ARG A 80 -2.42 -1.03 23.51
CA ARG A 80 -2.41 -0.57 24.91
C ARG A 80 -2.43 -1.70 25.94
N LYS A 81 -2.93 -2.89 25.56
CA LYS A 81 -3.07 -4.04 26.49
C LYS A 81 -1.85 -4.94 26.53
N THR A 82 -1.06 -4.97 25.47
CA THR A 82 0.10 -5.86 25.35
C THR A 82 1.35 -5.20 25.94
N THR A 83 1.59 -5.45 27.24
CA THR A 83 2.90 -5.18 27.85
C THR A 83 3.93 -6.13 27.24
N ARG A 84 4.69 -5.64 26.26
CA ARG A 84 5.79 -6.41 25.67
C ARG A 84 7.00 -6.34 26.59
N LYS A 85 7.70 -7.46 26.74
CA LYS A 85 9.01 -7.51 27.41
C LYS A 85 10.06 -8.00 26.42
N ASN A 86 11.27 -7.44 26.43
CA ASN A 86 12.39 -7.99 25.68
C ASN A 86 12.94 -9.26 26.36
N GLU A 87 13.95 -9.90 25.77
CA GLU A 87 14.60 -11.10 26.34
C GLU A 87 15.17 -10.86 27.75
N ALA A 88 15.56 -9.62 28.07
CA ALA A 88 16.01 -9.19 29.39
C ALA A 88 14.86 -8.87 30.37
N GLY A 89 13.60 -9.07 29.98
CA GLY A 89 12.42 -8.82 30.81
C GLY A 89 12.02 -7.35 30.96
N GLN A 90 12.69 -6.41 30.27
CA GLN A 90 12.37 -4.99 30.30
C GLN A 90 11.10 -4.71 29.52
N VAL A 91 10.20 -3.91 30.11
CA VAL A 91 8.97 -3.48 29.43
C VAL A 91 9.34 -2.59 28.26
N LEU A 92 8.96 -3.02 27.06
CA LEU A 92 9.11 -2.25 25.84
C LEU A 92 7.95 -1.24 25.74
N PRO A 93 8.18 -0.05 25.16
CA PRO A 93 7.10 0.88 24.86
C PRO A 93 6.04 0.19 23.97
N PRO A 94 4.77 0.59 24.08
CA PRO A 94 3.72 0.07 23.23
C PRO A 94 4.13 0.27 21.77
N LEU A 95 3.89 -0.74 20.93
CA LEU A 95 4.11 -0.59 19.51
C LEU A 95 3.24 0.57 19.00
N PRO A 96 3.76 1.43 18.12
CA PRO A 96 2.91 2.38 17.43
C PRO A 96 1.75 1.63 16.76
N PRO A 97 0.56 2.25 16.64
CA PRO A 97 -0.59 1.64 15.97
C PRO A 97 -0.16 1.08 14.60
N LEU A 98 -0.74 -0.06 14.21
CA LEU A 98 -0.37 -0.79 13.00
C LEU A 98 -0.33 0.17 11.81
N ALA A 99 0.87 0.55 11.39
CA ALA A 99 1.09 1.61 10.40
C ALA A 99 0.27 1.36 9.12
N GLY A 100 0.09 0.09 8.75
CA GLY A 100 -0.75 -0.30 7.62
C GLY A 100 -2.20 0.20 7.73
N ILE A 101 -2.87 -0.02 8.87
CA ILE A 101 -4.26 0.37 9.10
C ILE A 101 -4.41 1.90 9.07
N HIS A 102 -3.46 2.60 9.69
CA HIS A 102 -3.47 4.06 9.69
C HIS A 102 -3.36 4.64 8.27
N HIS A 103 -2.44 4.13 7.45
CA HIS A 103 -2.31 4.58 6.05
C HIS A 103 -3.57 4.24 5.23
N PHE A 104 -4.17 3.07 5.45
CA PHE A 104 -5.43 2.71 4.81
C PHE A 104 -6.56 3.69 5.14
N GLU A 105 -6.71 4.06 6.40
CA GLU A 105 -7.68 5.08 6.82
C GLU A 105 -7.40 6.44 6.17
N LEU A 106 -6.15 6.90 6.19
CA LEU A 106 -5.76 8.19 5.60
C LEU A 106 -6.10 8.28 4.10
N VAL A 107 -5.81 7.24 3.31
CA VAL A 107 -6.13 7.23 1.88
C VAL A 107 -7.64 7.36 1.63
N LEU A 108 -8.46 6.71 2.46
CA LEU A 108 -9.91 6.77 2.34
C LEU A 108 -10.46 8.14 2.79
N GLU A 109 -9.94 8.73 3.87
CA GLU A 109 -10.34 10.07 4.32
C GLU A 109 -9.92 11.16 3.31
N ASP A 110 -8.76 11.02 2.67
CA ASP A 110 -8.32 11.90 1.58
C ASP A 110 -9.21 11.76 0.34
N SER A 111 -9.68 10.54 0.04
CA SER A 111 -10.67 10.30 -1.01
C SER A 111 -12.05 10.88 -0.67
N LYS A 112 -12.42 10.87 0.62
CA LYS A 112 -13.68 11.42 1.12
C LYS A 112 -13.70 12.95 1.12
N SER A 113 -12.55 13.56 1.40
CA SER A 113 -12.36 15.02 1.38
C SER A 113 -11.96 15.57 0.01
N ASP A 114 -11.97 14.72 -1.04
CA ASP A 114 -11.63 15.08 -2.42
C ASP A 114 -10.20 15.60 -2.65
N LYS A 115 -9.28 15.33 -1.72
CA LYS A 115 -7.84 15.49 -1.95
C LYS A 115 -7.31 14.44 -2.94
N ILE A 116 -7.94 13.26 -2.97
CA ILE A 116 -7.75 12.26 -4.02
C ILE A 116 -9.03 12.19 -4.82
N SER A 117 -9.03 12.78 -6.02
CA SER A 117 -10.21 12.77 -6.88
C SER A 117 -10.51 11.36 -7.41
N LEU A 118 -11.57 10.70 -6.92
CA LEU A 118 -12.01 9.38 -7.40
C LEU A 118 -12.51 9.36 -8.87
N ASN A 119 -12.69 10.54 -9.47
CA ASN A 119 -13.06 10.69 -10.88
C ASN A 119 -11.85 10.55 -11.81
N HIS A 120 -10.68 11.08 -11.38
CA HIS A 120 -9.45 11.06 -12.16
C HIS A 120 -8.52 9.92 -11.75
N ASN A 121 -8.61 9.53 -10.48
CA ASN A 121 -7.79 8.49 -9.88
C ASN A 121 -8.64 7.27 -9.56
N GLU A 122 -7.96 6.13 -9.47
CA GLU A 122 -8.53 4.89 -9.02
C GLU A 122 -7.93 4.53 -7.67
N VAL A 123 -8.78 4.50 -6.64
CA VAL A 123 -8.44 3.91 -5.35
C VAL A 123 -9.13 2.55 -5.29
N TRP A 124 -8.39 1.54 -4.87
CA TRP A 124 -8.83 0.17 -4.77
C TRP A 124 -8.47 -0.39 -3.39
N VAL A 125 -9.27 -1.33 -2.91
CA VAL A 125 -8.92 -2.16 -1.77
C VAL A 125 -8.77 -3.58 -2.27
N ALA A 126 -7.54 -4.08 -2.24
CA ALA A 126 -7.29 -5.51 -2.44
C ALA A 126 -7.31 -6.19 -1.07
N TYR A 127 -8.01 -7.31 -0.95
CA TYR A 127 -8.11 -8.06 0.30
C TYR A 127 -8.19 -9.56 0.08
N ILE A 128 -7.80 -10.31 1.11
CA ILE A 128 -7.96 -11.77 1.18
C ILE A 128 -9.20 -12.04 2.01
N THR A 129 -10.10 -12.88 1.52
CA THR A 129 -11.34 -13.26 2.22
C THR A 129 -11.53 -14.78 2.25
N SER A 130 -12.25 -15.25 3.25
CA SER A 130 -12.80 -16.62 3.29
C SER A 130 -14.24 -16.70 2.79
N ASP A 131 -14.75 -15.64 2.15
CA ASP A 131 -16.06 -15.64 1.49
C ASP A 131 -15.97 -16.34 0.13
N GLU A 132 -16.75 -17.40 -0.06
CA GLU A 132 -16.74 -18.25 -1.27
C GLU A 132 -17.35 -17.57 -2.49
N ALA A 133 -18.13 -16.50 -2.30
CA ALA A 133 -18.76 -15.75 -3.38
C ALA A 133 -18.43 -14.25 -3.25
N PRO A 134 -17.18 -13.83 -3.54
CA PRO A 134 -16.82 -12.42 -3.53
C PRO A 134 -17.76 -11.59 -4.40
N GLN A 135 -18.45 -10.66 -3.75
CA GLN A 135 -19.35 -9.70 -4.35
C GLN A 135 -18.97 -8.31 -3.85
N HIS A 136 -19.52 -7.26 -4.48
CA HIS A 136 -19.41 -5.91 -3.94
C HIS A 136 -19.84 -5.89 -2.48
N ILE A 137 -19.16 -5.08 -1.66
CA ILE A 137 -19.58 -4.89 -0.28
C ILE A 137 -21.05 -4.52 -0.26
N PRO A 138 -21.92 -5.33 0.36
CA PRO A 138 -23.35 -5.11 0.26
C PRO A 138 -23.79 -3.83 0.97
N ASP A 139 -24.72 -3.09 0.37
CA ASP A 139 -25.24 -1.83 0.91
C ASP A 139 -25.84 -1.96 2.33
N TYR A 140 -26.23 -3.17 2.76
CA TYR A 140 -26.77 -3.43 4.11
C TYR A 140 -25.69 -3.48 5.21
N MET A 141 -24.41 -3.30 4.87
CA MET A 141 -23.31 -3.10 5.82
C MET A 141 -23.45 -1.81 6.66
N LYS A 142 -24.46 -0.97 6.40
CA LYS A 142 -24.80 0.21 7.23
C LYS A 142 -24.89 -0.08 8.74
N ASN A 143 -25.19 -1.31 9.17
CA ASN A 143 -25.24 -1.65 10.60
C ASN A 143 -23.88 -2.07 11.21
N TYR A 144 -22.77 -2.02 10.46
CA TYR A 144 -21.43 -2.32 10.99
C TYR A 144 -21.05 -1.38 12.16
N SER A 145 -21.69 -0.21 12.26
CA SER A 145 -21.59 0.72 13.40
C SER A 145 -22.01 0.13 14.74
N ASN A 146 -22.85 -0.92 14.75
CA ASN A 146 -23.50 -1.38 15.97
C ASN A 146 -22.68 -2.44 16.73
N GLY A 147 -21.44 -2.71 16.32
CA GLY A 147 -20.52 -3.61 17.04
C GLY A 147 -20.93 -5.09 17.08
N LYS A 148 -22.06 -5.46 16.45
CA LYS A 148 -22.40 -6.86 16.19
C LYS A 148 -21.52 -7.32 15.04
N GLY A 149 -20.57 -8.21 15.32
CA GLY A 149 -19.59 -8.67 14.34
C GLY A 149 -20.25 -9.01 13.00
N PHE A 150 -19.80 -8.33 11.94
CA PHE A 150 -20.33 -8.56 10.61
C PHE A 150 -19.61 -9.73 9.93
N PRO A 151 -20.35 -10.64 9.27
CA PRO A 151 -19.75 -11.76 8.54
C PRO A 151 -18.67 -11.32 7.55
N PHE A 152 -18.86 -10.20 6.85
CA PHE A 152 -17.89 -9.66 5.89
C PHE A 152 -16.59 -9.22 6.56
N ALA A 153 -16.65 -8.42 7.63
CA ALA A 153 -15.44 -7.98 8.32
C ALA A 153 -14.64 -9.15 8.91
N GLN A 154 -15.35 -10.19 9.37
CA GLN A 154 -14.75 -11.42 9.91
C GLN A 154 -14.14 -12.33 8.83
N SER A 155 -14.60 -12.23 7.59
CA SER A 155 -14.06 -13.02 6.48
C SER A 155 -12.77 -12.41 5.92
N ILE A 156 -12.58 -11.09 5.98
CA ILE A 156 -11.32 -10.44 5.57
C ILE A 156 -10.17 -10.90 6.46
N LYS A 157 -9.06 -11.32 5.85
CA LYS A 157 -7.82 -11.77 6.50
C LYS A 157 -6.72 -10.74 6.49
N MET A 158 -6.57 -10.08 5.36
CA MET A 158 -5.56 -9.06 5.10
C MET A 158 -6.11 -8.14 4.02
N PHE A 159 -5.72 -6.86 4.05
CA PHE A 159 -6.04 -5.90 3.02
C PHE A 159 -4.84 -5.01 2.71
N VAL A 160 -4.86 -4.40 1.52
CA VAL A 160 -3.92 -3.38 1.06
C VAL A 160 -4.69 -2.39 0.18
N THR A 161 -4.33 -1.12 0.30
CA THR A 161 -4.87 -0.05 -0.52
C THR A 161 -4.02 0.11 -1.76
N ILE A 162 -4.65 0.27 -2.91
CA ILE A 162 -3.95 0.49 -4.17
C ILE A 162 -4.44 1.79 -4.78
N ALA A 163 -3.52 2.71 -5.06
CA ALA A 163 -3.81 3.98 -5.72
C ALA A 163 -3.14 4.02 -7.09
N SER A 164 -3.86 4.51 -8.09
CA SER A 164 -3.37 4.71 -9.46
C SER A 164 -4.32 5.65 -10.23
N SER A 165 -4.16 5.70 -11.54
CA SER A 165 -5.14 6.21 -12.49
C SER A 165 -5.13 5.31 -13.72
N LYS A 166 -6.10 5.46 -14.62
CA LYS A 166 -6.23 4.60 -15.80
C LYS A 166 -4.96 4.64 -16.67
N GLU A 167 -4.41 5.81 -16.89
CA GLU A 167 -3.23 6.06 -17.74
C GLU A 167 -1.90 5.96 -16.98
N ALA A 168 -1.91 5.95 -15.64
CA ALA A 168 -0.68 5.94 -14.86
C ALA A 168 0.17 4.68 -15.12
N LEU A 169 1.46 4.91 -15.39
CA LEU A 169 2.48 3.85 -15.52
C LEU A 169 3.08 3.42 -14.17
N LEU A 170 2.66 4.08 -13.08
CA LEU A 170 2.99 3.77 -11.69
C LEU A 170 1.70 3.48 -10.91
N THR A 171 1.78 2.58 -9.96
CA THR A 171 0.75 2.39 -8.92
C THR A 171 1.40 2.37 -7.55
N SER A 172 0.66 2.74 -6.51
CA SER A 172 1.10 2.57 -5.14
C SER A 172 0.32 1.47 -4.42
N HIS A 173 1.02 0.61 -3.68
CA HIS A 173 0.42 -0.40 -2.82
C HIS A 173 0.77 -0.08 -1.36
N MET A 174 -0.19 0.41 -0.60
CA MET A 174 0.02 0.96 0.73
C MET A 174 -0.98 0.46 1.76
N GLY A 175 -0.60 0.57 3.02
CA GLY A 175 -1.51 0.24 4.10
C GLY A 175 -1.75 -1.26 4.27
N ILE A 176 -0.80 -2.12 3.86
CA ILE A 176 -0.97 -3.57 4.03
C ILE A 176 -1.09 -3.91 5.51
N SER A 177 -2.20 -4.55 5.88
CA SER A 177 -2.46 -4.97 7.26
C SER A 177 -3.32 -6.21 7.31
N TYR A 178 -3.13 -7.00 8.36
CA TYR A 178 -4.11 -7.99 8.77
C TYR A 178 -5.36 -7.28 9.29
N SER A 179 -6.51 -7.93 9.12
CA SER A 179 -7.69 -7.55 9.89
C SER A 179 -7.50 -7.92 11.37
N VAL A 180 -8.08 -7.13 12.25
CA VAL A 180 -8.14 -7.38 13.69
C VAL A 180 -8.81 -8.72 13.96
N GLU A 181 -9.86 -9.07 13.23
CA GLU A 181 -10.54 -10.36 13.38
C GLU A 181 -9.59 -11.54 13.12
N SER A 182 -8.61 -11.35 12.23
CA SER A 182 -7.63 -12.37 11.89
C SER A 182 -6.41 -12.39 12.80
N THR A 183 -6.20 -11.37 13.64
CA THR A 183 -5.12 -11.44 14.64
C THR A 183 -5.39 -12.52 15.69
N PHE A 184 -6.67 -12.84 15.93
CA PHE A 184 -7.14 -13.90 16.84
C PHE A 184 -7.24 -15.29 16.18
N GLN A 185 -7.12 -15.39 14.86
CA GLN A 185 -7.18 -16.65 14.11
C GLN A 185 -5.77 -17.11 13.69
N LYS A 186 -5.59 -18.41 13.45
CA LYS A 186 -4.31 -18.94 12.95
C LYS A 186 -4.04 -18.35 11.56
N ARG A 187 -2.97 -17.56 11.47
CA ARG A 187 -2.59 -16.83 10.24
C ARG A 187 -2.03 -17.79 9.20
N PRO A 188 -2.53 -17.78 7.96
CA PRO A 188 -1.82 -18.44 6.88
C PRO A 188 -0.51 -17.67 6.62
N PRO A 189 0.64 -18.36 6.53
CA PRO A 189 1.93 -17.71 6.33
C PRO A 189 2.06 -17.16 4.91
N GLN A 190 2.84 -16.09 4.73
CA GLN A 190 3.28 -15.53 3.43
C GLN A 190 2.19 -14.96 2.50
N ILE A 191 0.95 -14.82 2.97
CA ILE A 191 -0.17 -14.33 2.15
C ILE A 191 -0.07 -12.86 1.71
N SER A 192 0.85 -12.08 2.27
CA SER A 192 1.09 -10.70 1.84
C SER A 192 1.60 -10.61 0.41
N MET A 193 2.42 -11.58 -0.03
CA MET A 193 2.92 -11.62 -1.39
C MET A 193 1.83 -12.00 -2.39
N ASP A 194 0.95 -12.94 -2.03
CA ASP A 194 -0.23 -13.27 -2.85
C ASP A 194 -1.07 -12.00 -3.09
N LEU A 195 -1.29 -11.20 -2.04
CA LEU A 195 -2.09 -9.99 -2.14
C LEU A 195 -1.45 -8.89 -3.01
N HIS A 196 -0.15 -8.63 -2.82
CA HIS A 196 0.58 -7.67 -3.66
C HIS A 196 0.67 -8.13 -5.11
N SER A 197 0.94 -9.43 -5.35
CA SER A 197 0.98 -10.04 -6.67
C SER A 197 -0.36 -9.90 -7.38
N PHE A 198 -1.46 -10.25 -6.71
CA PHE A 198 -2.80 -10.13 -7.27
C PHE A 198 -3.15 -8.68 -7.64
N GLY A 199 -2.86 -7.73 -6.74
CA GLY A 199 -3.02 -6.31 -7.05
C GLY A 199 -2.24 -5.91 -8.31
N ALA A 200 -0.98 -6.37 -8.43
CA ALA A 200 -0.14 -6.08 -9.58
C ALA A 200 -0.69 -6.70 -10.88
N GLN A 201 -1.20 -7.92 -10.82
CA GLN A 201 -1.83 -8.61 -11.95
C GLN A 201 -3.07 -7.85 -12.45
N VAL A 202 -3.97 -7.45 -11.54
CA VAL A 202 -5.16 -6.64 -11.89
C VAL A 202 -4.74 -5.29 -12.49
N MET A 203 -3.77 -4.61 -11.88
CA MET A 203 -3.24 -3.34 -12.37
C MET A 203 -2.62 -3.46 -13.78
N ARG A 204 -1.86 -4.53 -14.06
CA ARG A 204 -1.31 -4.79 -15.40
C ARG A 204 -2.36 -5.23 -16.41
N ARG A 205 -3.37 -5.98 -15.98
CA ARG A 205 -4.51 -6.35 -16.84
C ARG A 205 -5.26 -5.11 -17.31
N ARG A 206 -5.51 -4.15 -16.42
CA ARG A 206 -6.17 -2.88 -16.74
C ARG A 206 -5.30 -1.94 -17.59
N ASN A 207 -4.00 -1.90 -17.33
CA ASN A 207 -3.03 -1.11 -18.11
C ASN A 207 -1.73 -1.91 -18.30
N PRO A 208 -1.55 -2.59 -19.46
CA PRO A 208 -0.36 -3.39 -19.75
C PRO A 208 0.95 -2.58 -19.85
N GLU A 209 0.86 -1.26 -20.01
CA GLU A 209 2.01 -0.36 -20.07
C GLU A 209 2.54 0.00 -18.67
N ARG A 210 1.76 -0.24 -17.62
CA ARG A 210 2.18 0.03 -16.24
C ARG A 210 3.42 -0.77 -15.87
N ARG A 211 4.45 -0.09 -15.35
CA ARG A 211 5.80 -0.67 -15.16
C ARG A 211 6.20 -0.86 -13.72
N PHE A 212 5.79 0.01 -12.82
CA PHE A 212 6.27 -0.03 -11.45
C PHE A 212 5.14 0.02 -10.43
N MET A 213 5.41 -0.59 -9.28
CA MET A 213 4.71 -0.40 -8.02
C MET A 213 5.64 0.36 -7.08
N MET A 214 5.14 1.42 -6.46
CA MET A 214 5.81 2.13 -5.37
C MET A 214 5.14 1.77 -4.05
N ASN A 215 5.92 1.59 -3.00
CA ASN A 215 5.40 1.50 -1.64
C ASN A 215 6.38 2.12 -0.64
N ALA A 216 5.91 2.30 0.60
CA ALA A 216 6.70 2.72 1.75
C ALA A 216 6.59 1.64 2.84
N PRO A 217 7.19 0.45 2.61
CA PRO A 217 7.00 -0.69 3.49
C PRO A 217 7.80 -0.51 4.79
N VAL A 218 7.25 -1.01 5.91
CA VAL A 218 8.08 -1.27 7.09
C VAL A 218 9.15 -2.32 6.78
N PHE A 219 10.23 -2.34 7.55
CA PHE A 219 11.40 -3.19 7.32
C PHE A 219 11.09 -4.67 7.08
N GLY A 220 10.23 -5.26 7.90
CA GLY A 220 9.81 -6.65 7.72
C GLY A 220 9.15 -6.92 6.35
N MET A 221 8.32 -6.00 5.86
CA MET A 221 7.65 -6.16 4.56
C MET A 221 8.62 -5.92 3.39
N ALA A 222 9.58 -5.01 3.53
CA ALA A 222 10.64 -4.82 2.53
C ALA A 222 11.47 -6.10 2.35
N ARG A 223 11.84 -6.78 3.45
CA ARG A 223 12.54 -8.07 3.40
C ARG A 223 11.72 -9.16 2.71
N ILE A 224 10.41 -9.20 2.95
CA ILE A 224 9.51 -10.14 2.28
C ILE A 224 9.53 -9.89 0.77
N LEU A 225 9.39 -8.63 0.32
CA LEU A 225 9.45 -8.28 -1.11
C LEU A 225 10.78 -8.64 -1.74
N ILE A 226 11.90 -8.22 -1.14
CA ILE A 226 13.26 -8.48 -1.66
C ILE A 226 13.52 -9.98 -1.80
N LYS A 227 13.09 -10.79 -0.83
CA LYS A 227 13.27 -12.24 -0.86
C LYS A 227 12.37 -12.92 -1.90
N ALA A 228 11.16 -12.40 -2.12
CA ALA A 228 10.18 -12.99 -3.01
C ALA A 228 10.42 -12.65 -4.48
N LEU A 229 11.27 -11.67 -4.78
CA LEU A 229 11.41 -11.09 -6.12
C LEU A 229 12.83 -11.20 -6.68
N PRO A 230 13.00 -11.26 -8.00
CA PRO A 230 14.32 -11.24 -8.62
C PRO A 230 15.13 -9.99 -8.22
N PRO A 231 16.46 -10.09 -8.00
CA PRO A 231 17.26 -8.96 -7.51
C PRO A 231 17.16 -7.67 -8.34
N ARG A 232 16.98 -7.78 -9.66
CA ARG A 232 16.87 -6.64 -10.60
C ARG A 232 15.45 -6.08 -10.74
N SER A 233 14.54 -6.47 -9.85
CA SER A 233 13.15 -6.02 -9.86
C SER A 233 12.78 -5.16 -8.67
N VAL A 234 13.69 -5.00 -7.70
CA VAL A 234 13.48 -4.23 -6.48
C VAL A 234 14.56 -3.17 -6.34
N PHE A 235 14.13 -1.94 -6.05
CA PHE A 235 14.98 -0.76 -5.91
C PHE A 235 14.62 -0.06 -4.59
N VAL A 236 15.61 0.18 -3.73
CA VAL A 236 15.38 0.58 -2.35
C VAL A 236 15.90 2.00 -2.10
N GLY A 237 15.06 2.82 -1.49
CA GLY A 237 15.33 4.21 -1.15
C GLY A 237 15.20 5.17 -2.34
N THR A 238 15.67 6.39 -2.13
CA THR A 238 15.84 7.40 -3.19
C THR A 238 17.33 7.66 -3.45
N ILE A 239 17.62 8.32 -4.58
CA ILE A 239 18.99 8.75 -4.92
C ILE A 239 19.55 9.67 -3.84
N GLU A 240 18.75 10.61 -3.33
CA GLU A 240 19.13 11.52 -2.27
C GLU A 240 19.38 10.76 -0.96
N MET A 241 18.50 9.82 -0.59
CA MET A 241 18.69 8.98 0.60
C MET A 241 20.01 8.20 0.54
N ARG A 242 20.31 7.59 -0.62
CA ARG A 242 21.56 6.85 -0.81
C ARG A 242 22.76 7.78 -0.72
N LYS A 243 22.70 8.96 -1.35
CA LYS A 243 23.76 9.98 -1.25
C LYS A 243 23.98 10.39 0.20
N HIS A 244 22.93 10.76 0.93
CA HIS A 244 22.98 11.13 2.34
C HIS A 244 23.53 10.02 3.22
N MET A 245 23.12 8.77 3.02
CA MET A 245 23.62 7.66 3.83
C MET A 245 25.08 7.35 3.51
N LEU A 246 25.52 7.42 2.26
CA LEU A 246 26.93 7.19 1.90
C LEU A 246 27.83 8.34 2.38
N GLU A 247 27.38 9.59 2.27
CA GLU A 247 28.12 10.78 2.71
C GLU A 247 28.09 10.95 4.24
N GLY A 248 26.95 10.70 4.90
CA GLY A 248 26.75 10.85 6.35
C GLY A 248 27.50 9.83 7.20
N ILE A 249 27.81 8.66 6.65
CA ILE A 249 28.69 7.67 7.30
C ILE A 249 30.12 8.20 7.46
N SER A 250 30.54 9.18 6.64
CA SER A 250 31.92 9.69 6.63
C SER A 250 32.23 10.75 7.70
N ILE A 251 31.23 11.38 8.33
CA ILE A 251 31.44 12.47 9.30
C ILE A 251 31.53 11.89 10.71
N SER A 252 32.66 12.09 11.39
CA SER A 252 32.86 11.69 12.79
C SER A 252 32.04 12.55 13.77
N PHE A 253 31.81 12.05 14.99
CA PHE A 253 31.09 12.82 16.03
C PHE A 253 31.80 14.14 16.36
N ASP A 254 33.13 14.13 16.37
CA ASP A 254 33.94 15.32 16.61
C ASP A 254 33.81 16.35 15.48
N GLU A 255 33.69 15.90 14.23
CA GLU A 255 33.45 16.80 13.08
C GLU A 255 32.04 17.38 13.10
N PHE A 256 31.04 16.60 13.51
CA PHE A 256 29.68 17.11 13.71
C PHE A 256 29.64 18.18 14.81
N ARG A 257 30.23 17.90 15.98
CA ARG A 257 30.28 18.84 17.10
C ARG A 257 31.02 20.14 16.75
N LYS A 258 32.03 20.06 15.88
CA LYS A 258 32.77 21.24 15.38
C LYS A 258 32.01 22.04 14.32
N LYS A 259 31.09 21.44 13.56
CA LYS A 259 30.29 22.14 12.55
C LYS A 259 29.14 22.94 13.15
N ASP A 260 28.63 22.55 14.32
CA ASP A 260 27.48 23.18 14.97
C ASP A 260 27.90 23.93 16.25
N LEU A 261 28.79 24.92 16.10
CA LEU A 261 29.54 25.63 17.17
C LEU A 261 28.69 26.32 18.25
N ASN A 262 27.36 26.33 18.16
CA ASN A 262 26.45 27.01 19.11
C ASN A 262 25.28 26.15 19.60
N SER A 263 25.24 24.84 19.33
CA SER A 263 24.11 24.00 19.74
C SER A 263 24.51 23.03 20.87
N GLU A 264 23.73 22.99 21.95
CA GLU A 264 23.81 21.97 23.02
C GLU A 264 23.28 20.61 22.54
N LYS A 265 23.61 20.23 21.30
CA LYS A 265 23.15 18.97 20.71
C LYS A 265 24.01 17.81 21.20
N ASP A 266 23.34 16.73 21.59
CA ASP A 266 23.96 15.57 22.20
C ASP A 266 24.22 14.44 21.18
N GLU A 267 24.64 13.27 21.68
CA GLU A 267 24.87 12.08 20.85
C GLU A 267 23.58 11.57 20.17
N PHE A 268 22.40 11.92 20.70
CA PHE A 268 21.10 11.58 20.11
C PHE A 268 20.82 12.44 18.87
N ASP A 269 21.11 13.74 18.94
CA ASP A 269 21.02 14.64 17.79
C ASP A 269 22.01 14.25 16.68
N PHE A 270 23.21 13.78 17.03
CA PHE A 270 24.16 13.26 16.05
C PHE A 270 23.65 11.98 15.35
N LYS A 271 22.97 11.09 16.06
CA LYS A 271 22.38 9.87 15.49
C LYS A 271 21.24 10.21 14.52
N MET A 272 20.37 11.15 14.89
CA MET A 272 19.32 11.66 14.00
C MET A 272 19.89 12.43 12.79
N PHE A 273 20.99 13.17 12.99
CA PHE A 273 21.71 13.85 11.91
C PHE A 273 22.35 12.87 10.92
N ARG A 274 22.96 11.78 11.41
CA ARG A 274 23.57 10.76 10.53
C ARG A 274 22.56 10.03 9.67
N ASN A 275 21.32 9.88 10.13
CA ASN A 275 20.29 9.21 9.35
C ASN A 275 18.87 9.60 9.83
N PRO A 276 18.24 10.60 9.21
CA PRO A 276 16.87 11.01 9.57
C PRO A 276 15.81 9.95 9.21
N TYR A 277 16.21 8.89 8.49
CA TYR A 277 15.35 7.81 8.03
C TYR A 277 15.34 6.60 8.96
N LEU A 278 16.09 6.63 10.06
CA LEU A 278 16.00 5.64 11.11
C LEU A 278 15.03 6.11 12.18
N SER A 279 14.03 5.28 12.46
CA SER A 279 13.22 5.46 13.65
C SER A 279 14.13 5.45 14.88
N PRO A 280 13.92 6.31 15.89
CA PRO A 280 14.61 6.21 17.19
C PRO A 280 14.45 4.85 17.87
N LEU A 281 13.48 4.05 17.42
CA LEU A 281 13.18 2.70 17.89
C LEU A 281 13.91 1.60 17.10
N SER A 282 14.65 1.93 16.03
CA SER A 282 15.40 0.95 15.27
C SER A 282 16.67 0.57 16.03
N GLU A 283 16.88 -0.72 16.25
CA GLU A 283 18.11 -1.20 16.88
C GLU A 283 19.30 -0.87 15.98
N LYS A 284 20.53 -0.73 16.53
CA LYS A 284 21.75 -0.43 15.75
C LYS A 284 21.92 -1.33 14.50
N GLY A 285 21.40 -2.55 14.52
CA GLY A 285 21.46 -3.50 13.40
C GLY A 285 20.60 -3.10 12.20
N ASP A 286 19.47 -2.42 12.40
CA ASP A 286 18.52 -2.10 11.32
C ASP A 286 19.13 -1.12 10.31
N SER A 287 20.02 -0.24 10.77
CA SER A 287 20.69 0.77 9.94
C SER A 287 21.71 0.18 8.99
N GLU A 288 22.53 -0.74 9.50
CA GLU A 288 23.54 -1.44 8.71
C GLU A 288 22.88 -2.41 7.73
N GLU A 289 21.82 -3.11 8.19
CA GLU A 289 21.03 -3.99 7.32
C GLU A 289 20.38 -3.17 6.19
N PHE A 290 19.74 -2.04 6.52
CA PHE A 290 19.13 -1.17 5.51
C PHE A 290 20.14 -0.58 4.53
N LEU A 291 21.32 -0.16 5.00
CA LEU A 291 22.41 0.28 4.13
C LEU A 291 22.87 -0.85 3.20
N GLY A 292 22.94 -2.08 3.71
CA GLY A 292 23.21 -3.28 2.91
C GLY A 292 22.18 -3.43 1.79
N LEU A 293 20.89 -3.33 2.11
CA LEU A 293 19.82 -3.42 1.11
C LEU A 293 19.96 -2.35 0.03
N MET A 294 20.26 -1.10 0.35
CA MET A 294 20.44 -0.04 -0.66
C MET A 294 21.69 -0.22 -1.53
N LYS A 295 22.73 -0.88 -1.02
CA LYS A 295 23.91 -1.23 -1.82
C LYS A 295 23.59 -2.31 -2.83
N ASP A 296 22.82 -3.31 -2.43
CA ASP A 296 22.44 -4.45 -3.26
C ASP A 296 21.30 -4.12 -4.23
N HIS A 297 20.45 -3.14 -3.86
CA HIS A 297 19.27 -2.72 -4.60
C HIS A 297 19.28 -1.20 -4.83
N PRO A 298 20.05 -0.71 -5.81
CA PRO A 298 20.24 0.73 -6.02
C PRO A 298 18.91 1.44 -6.33
N PRO A 299 18.70 2.67 -5.80
CA PRO A 299 17.46 3.41 -5.99
C PRO A 299 17.30 3.88 -7.43
N LEU A 300 16.05 3.97 -7.89
CA LEU A 300 15.66 4.61 -9.15
C LEU A 300 14.79 5.85 -8.93
N LEU A 301 14.39 6.12 -7.69
CA LEU A 301 13.53 7.25 -7.34
C LEU A 301 14.34 8.47 -6.93
N SER A 302 13.88 9.65 -7.31
CA SER A 302 14.40 10.94 -6.86
C SER A 302 13.25 11.92 -6.67
N PHE A 303 13.36 12.75 -5.66
CA PHE A 303 12.43 13.86 -5.39
C PHE A 303 13.10 15.24 -5.54
N GLY A 304 14.32 15.23 -6.13
CA GLY A 304 15.17 16.32 -6.66
C GLY A 304 15.45 17.58 -5.85
N ASP A 305 14.88 17.76 -4.65
CA ASP A 305 15.17 18.92 -3.79
C ASP A 305 16.22 18.63 -2.70
N GLY A 306 17.07 17.62 -2.92
CA GLY A 306 18.35 17.45 -2.22
C GLY A 306 18.31 16.95 -0.77
N ASP A 307 17.19 17.06 -0.05
CA ASP A 307 17.06 16.47 1.29
C ASP A 307 16.66 14.99 1.25
N GLY A 308 15.92 14.55 0.23
CA GLY A 308 15.47 13.16 0.05
C GLY A 308 14.34 12.72 0.98
N VAL A 309 13.82 13.64 1.78
CA VAL A 309 12.97 13.32 2.93
C VAL A 309 11.51 13.20 2.53
N ALA A 310 11.04 13.96 1.54
CA ALA A 310 9.64 13.97 1.16
C ALA A 310 9.42 14.27 -0.32
N ILE A 311 8.32 13.75 -0.86
CA ILE A 311 7.78 14.18 -2.16
C ILE A 311 7.19 15.58 -1.97
N LYS A 312 7.88 16.61 -2.47
CA LYS A 312 7.40 18.00 -2.38
C LYS A 312 6.53 18.32 -3.58
N ASP A 313 7.17 18.50 -4.73
CA ASP A 313 6.49 18.97 -5.93
C ASP A 313 6.83 18.15 -7.18
N HIS A 314 7.80 17.22 -7.11
CA HIS A 314 8.15 16.38 -8.25
C HIS A 314 8.69 15.00 -7.84
N VAL A 315 8.54 14.02 -8.74
CA VAL A 315 9.09 12.66 -8.63
C VAL A 315 9.73 12.27 -9.96
N THR A 316 11.00 11.90 -9.93
CA THR A 316 11.72 11.37 -11.10
C THR A 316 12.03 9.89 -10.90
N ILE A 317 11.78 9.10 -11.93
CA ILE A 317 12.13 7.68 -12.00
C ILE A 317 13.14 7.49 -13.12
N TYR A 318 14.28 6.89 -12.80
CA TYR A 318 15.35 6.60 -13.75
C TYR A 318 15.23 5.19 -14.33
N LYS A 319 15.80 4.99 -15.51
CA LYS A 319 15.86 3.67 -16.15
C LYS A 319 16.82 2.75 -15.38
N PRO A 320 16.42 1.48 -15.12
CA PRO A 320 17.31 0.52 -14.48
C PRO A 320 18.59 0.29 -15.29
N GLY A 321 19.76 0.51 -14.68
CA GLY A 321 21.06 0.22 -15.28
C GLY A 321 21.57 1.25 -16.29
N GLU A 322 20.86 2.36 -16.50
CA GLU A 322 21.33 3.50 -17.30
C GLU A 322 21.60 4.69 -16.38
N ASP A 323 22.85 5.12 -16.27
CA ASP A 323 23.23 6.24 -15.41
C ASP A 323 22.47 7.51 -15.83
N HIS A 324 21.69 8.05 -14.88
CA HIS A 324 20.97 9.32 -15.01
C HIS A 324 19.98 9.44 -16.18
N SER A 325 19.61 8.33 -16.83
CA SER A 325 18.62 8.36 -17.90
C SER A 325 17.21 8.34 -17.33
N VAL A 326 16.51 9.47 -17.45
CA VAL A 326 15.13 9.62 -16.95
C VAL A 326 14.18 8.72 -17.74
N TRP A 327 13.39 7.91 -17.04
CA TRP A 327 12.28 7.17 -17.61
C TRP A 327 10.98 7.97 -17.52
N MET A 328 10.72 8.58 -16.37
CA MET A 328 9.50 9.33 -16.10
C MET A 328 9.79 10.48 -15.14
N SER A 329 9.21 11.66 -15.42
CA SER A 329 9.10 12.75 -14.45
C SER A 329 7.63 13.03 -14.20
N ILE A 330 7.26 13.19 -12.93
CA ILE A 330 5.90 13.46 -12.47
C ILE A 330 5.94 14.76 -11.68
N GLU A 331 5.23 15.77 -12.17
CA GLU A 331 5.06 17.04 -11.49
C GLU A 331 3.76 17.05 -10.69
N LYS A 332 3.75 17.76 -9.57
CA LYS A 332 2.55 18.05 -8.80
C LYS A 332 1.53 18.80 -9.64
N GLY A 333 0.26 18.41 -9.51
CA GLY A 333 -0.82 18.90 -10.34
C GLY A 333 -1.07 18.05 -11.60
N ASN A 334 -0.25 17.02 -11.87
CA ASN A 334 -0.60 16.01 -12.87
C ASN A 334 -1.83 15.20 -12.40
N PRO A 335 -2.98 15.25 -13.12
CA PRO A 335 -4.21 14.61 -12.68
C PRO A 335 -4.11 13.09 -12.51
N SER A 336 -3.25 12.43 -13.30
CA SER A 336 -3.05 10.98 -13.24
C SER A 336 -2.26 10.51 -12.00
N TYR A 337 -1.65 11.46 -11.30
CA TYR A 337 -0.70 11.23 -10.22
C TYR A 337 -0.93 12.12 -8.99
N GLU A 338 -2.06 12.82 -8.91
CA GLU A 338 -2.39 13.72 -7.80
C GLU A 338 -2.24 13.03 -6.43
N TRP A 339 -2.63 11.75 -6.36
CA TRP A 339 -2.51 10.92 -5.17
C TRP A 339 -1.08 10.80 -4.64
N LEU A 340 -0.03 10.90 -5.47
CA LEU A 340 1.37 10.84 -4.99
C LEU A 340 1.74 11.99 -4.05
N PHE A 341 1.02 13.11 -4.16
CA PHE A 341 1.32 14.36 -3.46
C PHE A 341 0.36 14.62 -2.28
N THR A 342 -0.37 13.60 -1.84
CA THR A 342 -1.22 13.71 -0.64
C THR A 342 -0.53 13.12 0.60
N GLU A 343 -1.01 13.50 1.78
CA GLU A 343 -0.40 13.16 3.07
C GLU A 343 -0.08 11.65 3.24
N PRO A 344 -0.97 10.69 2.94
CA PRO A 344 -0.65 9.27 3.08
C PRO A 344 0.61 8.85 2.30
N PHE A 345 0.89 9.50 1.16
CA PHE A 345 2.01 9.19 0.28
C PHE A 345 3.24 10.08 0.54
N GLN A 346 3.05 11.22 1.23
CA GLN A 346 4.11 12.14 1.66
C GLN A 346 4.68 11.82 3.06
N ALA A 347 3.85 11.31 3.97
CA ALA A 347 4.16 11.10 5.40
C ALA A 347 5.23 10.04 5.67
N ALA A 348 5.77 9.45 4.61
CA ALA A 348 6.99 8.68 4.57
C ALA A 348 8.27 9.48 4.93
N GLN A 349 8.17 10.64 5.60
CA GLN A 349 9.31 11.48 5.98
C GLN A 349 10.38 10.78 6.83
N ARG A 350 10.08 9.58 7.34
CA ARG A 350 11.03 8.69 8.05
C ARG A 350 11.04 7.27 7.50
N THR A 351 10.43 7.03 6.35
CA THR A 351 10.35 5.70 5.76
C THR A 351 10.95 5.75 4.37
N TYR A 352 11.77 4.75 4.07
CA TYR A 352 12.30 4.60 2.73
C TYR A 352 11.23 4.07 1.78
N PHE A 353 11.36 4.43 0.51
CA PHE A 353 10.52 3.90 -0.55
C PHE A 353 11.11 2.60 -1.10
N VAL A 354 10.25 1.71 -1.57
CA VAL A 354 10.67 0.60 -2.42
C VAL A 354 9.91 0.71 -3.73
N LEU A 355 10.66 0.76 -4.83
CA LEU A 355 10.12 0.67 -6.17
C LEU A 355 10.30 -0.76 -6.64
N THR A 356 9.25 -1.36 -7.19
CA THR A 356 9.24 -2.72 -7.66
C THR A 356 8.77 -2.77 -9.10
N ARG A 357 9.42 -3.57 -9.96
CA ARG A 357 8.89 -3.84 -11.30
C ARG A 357 7.57 -4.60 -11.19
N LEU A 358 6.52 -4.04 -11.77
CA LEU A 358 5.16 -4.56 -11.64
C LEU A 358 4.98 -5.91 -12.32
N ASP A 359 5.73 -6.18 -13.39
CA ASP A 359 5.72 -7.48 -14.07
C ASP A 359 6.29 -8.59 -13.19
N ALA A 360 7.48 -8.36 -12.63
CA ALA A 360 8.10 -9.29 -11.69
C ALA A 360 7.23 -9.54 -10.45
N LEU A 361 6.55 -8.49 -9.95
CA LEU A 361 5.62 -8.64 -8.82
C LEU A 361 4.38 -9.46 -9.19
N ALA A 362 3.79 -9.21 -10.36
CA ALA A 362 2.62 -9.94 -10.84
C ALA A 362 2.93 -11.43 -11.10
N ASP A 363 4.15 -11.75 -11.49
CA ASP A 363 4.57 -13.12 -11.79
C ASP A 363 5.10 -13.86 -10.53
N ALA A 364 5.23 -13.16 -9.39
CA ALA A 364 5.80 -13.72 -8.17
C ALA A 364 4.93 -14.82 -7.55
N VAL A 365 3.61 -14.70 -7.68
CA VAL A 365 2.66 -15.69 -7.18
C VAL A 365 1.56 -15.92 -8.22
N PRO A 366 1.50 -17.12 -8.83
CA PRO A 366 0.44 -17.45 -9.75
C PRO A 366 -0.89 -17.61 -9.01
N VAL A 367 -1.96 -17.06 -9.57
CA VAL A 367 -3.34 -17.39 -9.20
C VAL A 367 -3.73 -18.74 -9.80
N ALA A 368 -4.68 -19.44 -9.15
CA ALA A 368 -5.05 -20.81 -9.53
C ALA A 368 -5.82 -20.89 -10.85
#